data_AF-A0A1H7EU56-F1
#
_entry.id   AF-A0A1H7EU56-F1
#
_cell.length_a   1.000
_cell.length_b   1.000
_cell.length_c   1.000
_cell.angle_alpha   90.00
_cell.angle_beta   90.00
_cell.angle_gamma   90.00
#
_symmetry.space_group_name_H-M   'P 1'
#
loop_
_entity.id
_entity.type
_entity.pdbx_description
1 polymer ?
#
loop_
_entity_poly.entity_id
_entity_poly.type
_entity_poly.pdbx_seq_one_letter_code
_entity_poly.pdbx_strand_id
1 'polypeptide(L)' 'MREAIAQYVEREEKRQEKRQEMHQQAVAAWEEFQRKGLHATGEEVQAWLTSWGTDNELPAPECHE' A
#
# COMPACT_ATOMS: atom_id res chain seq x y z
N MET A 1 -1.66 29.90 22.03
CA MET A 1 -0.49 29.81 21.11
C MET A 1 0.28 28.50 21.28
N ARG A 2 0.64 28.08 22.51
CA ARG A 2 1.33 26.79 22.75
C ARG A 2 0.53 25.56 22.29
N GLU A 3 -0.79 25.56 22.49
CA GLU A 3 -1.66 24.44 22.07
C GLU A 3 -1.74 24.26 20.55
N ALA A 4 -1.75 25.35 19.78
CA ALA A 4 -1.77 25.29 18.32
C ALA A 4 -0.46 24.69 17.75
N ILE A 5 0.67 24.97 18.40
CA ILE A 5 1.97 24.41 18.03
C ILE A 5 2.02 22.92 18.38
N ALA A 6 1.55 22.53 19.57
CA ALA A 6 1.50 21.13 19.99
C ALA A 6 0.62 20.28 19.04
N GLN A 7 -0.57 20.77 18.68
CA GLN A 7 -1.44 20.08 17.72
C GLN A 7 -0.83 19.96 16.32
N TYR A 8 -0.04 20.95 15.89
CA TYR A 8 0.66 20.88 14.62
C TYR A 8 1.76 19.83 14.65
N VAL A 9 2.59 19.84 15.70
CA VAL A 9 3.68 18.86 15.88
C VAL A 9 3.14 17.44 15.92
N GLU A 10 2.09 17.16 16.70
CA GLU A 10 1.50 15.82 16.77
C GLU A 10 0.95 15.33 15.42
N ARG A 11 0.37 16.23 14.62
CA ARG A 11 -0.10 15.88 13.26
C ARG A 11 1.07 15.60 12.33
N GLU A 12 2.14 16.38 12.41
CA GLU A 12 3.33 16.16 11.58
C GLU A 12 4.06 14.87 11.95
N GLU A 13 4.17 14.55 13.23
CA GLU A 13 4.73 13.28 13.72
C GLU A 13 3.93 12.09 13.19
N LYS A 14 2.60 12.10 13.34
CA LYS A 14 1.73 11.05 12.75
C LYS A 14 1.86 10.95 11.24
N ARG A 15 2.09 12.07 10.53
CA ARG A 15 2.35 12.02 9.08
C ARG A 15 3.72 11.45 8.77
N GLN A 16 4.73 11.74 9.58
CA GLN A 16 6.07 11.19 9.42
C GLN A 16 6.09 9.69 9.65
N GLU A 17 5.44 9.21 10.71
CA GLU A 17 5.28 7.78 11.01
C GLU A 17 4.64 7.04 9.82
N LYS A 18 3.49 7.53 9.34
CA LYS A 18 2.82 6.94 8.17
C LYS A 18 3.69 6.92 6.92
N ARG A 19 4.48 7.98 6.69
CA ARG A 19 5.42 8.03 5.56
C ARG A 19 6.53 7.00 5.71
N GLN A 20 7.08 6.84 6.91
CA GLN A 20 8.11 5.85 7.18
C GLN A 20 7.58 4.43 7.01
N GLU A 21 6.40 4.13 7.54
CA GLU A 21 5.74 2.83 7.38
C GLU A 21 5.50 2.51 5.90
N MET A 22 4.92 3.44 5.14
CA MET A 22 4.68 3.25 3.71
C MET A 22 5.99 3.05 2.93
N HIS A 23 7.05 3.78 3.29
CA HIS A 23 8.36 3.59 2.66
C HIS A 23 8.95 2.21 2.95
N GLN A 24 8.91 1.76 4.20
CA GLN A 24 9.40 0.43 4.58
C GLN A 24 8.63 -0.68 3.87
N GLN A 25 7.30 -0.56 3.77
CA GLN A 25 6.47 -1.52 3.05
C GLN A 25 6.81 -1.56 1.56
N ALA A 26 7.00 -0.40 0.92
CA ALA A 26 7.36 -0.32 -0.49
C ALA A 26 8.75 -0.93 -0.78
N VAL A 27 9.73 -0.65 0.09
CA VAL A 27 11.08 -1.25 -0.02
C VAL A 27 11.02 -2.76 0.15
N ALA A 28 10.28 -3.26 1.16
CA ALA A 28 10.13 -4.70 1.37
C ALA A 28 9.47 -5.39 0.17
N ALA A 29 8.39 -4.83 -0.38
CA ALA A 29 7.73 -5.36 -1.57
C ALA A 29 8.67 -5.38 -2.79
N TRP A 30 9.49 -4.34 -2.95
CA TRP A 30 10.49 -4.27 -4.01
C TRP A 30 11.58 -5.35 -3.86
N GLU A 31 12.12 -5.52 -2.65
CA GLU A 31 13.10 -6.58 -2.36
C GLU A 31 12.53 -7.98 -2.57
N GLU A 32 11.26 -8.20 -2.18
CA GLU A 32 10.58 -9.46 -2.44
C GLU A 32 10.40 -9.76 -3.93
N PHE A 33 10.04 -8.74 -4.71
CA PHE A 33 9.95 -8.86 -6.17
C PHE A 33 11.31 -9.17 -6.79
N GLN A 34 12.39 -8.47 -6.40
CA GLN A 34 13.73 -8.76 -6.91
C GLN A 34 14.21 -10.18 -6.55
N ARG A 35 13.80 -10.71 -5.40
CA ARG A 35 14.19 -12.04 -4.93
C ARG A 35 13.39 -13.16 -5.60
N LYS A 36 12.07 -12.99 -5.75
CA LYS A 36 11.17 -14.07 -6.19
C LYS A 36 10.80 -13.97 -7.67
N GLY A 37 10.90 -12.78 -8.29
CA GLY A 37 10.43 -12.52 -9.66
C GLY A 37 8.91 -12.52 -9.83
N LEU A 38 8.16 -12.91 -8.79
CA LEU A 38 6.72 -13.07 -8.84
C LEU A 38 6.00 -11.71 -8.96
N HIS A 39 5.09 -11.60 -9.91
CA HIS A 39 4.26 -10.42 -10.15
C HIS A 39 2.80 -10.83 -10.41
N ALA A 40 1.87 -9.95 -10.08
CA ALA A 40 0.50 -10.06 -10.60
C ALA A 40 0.47 -9.32 -11.94
N THR A 41 -0.20 -9.88 -12.95
CA THR A 41 -0.32 -9.20 -14.24
C THR A 41 -1.30 -8.02 -14.13
N GLY A 42 -1.09 -7.00 -14.96
CA GLY A 42 -1.97 -5.83 -14.98
C GLY A 42 -3.43 -6.19 -15.31
N GLU A 43 -3.65 -7.23 -16.11
CA GLU A 43 -4.99 -7.71 -16.48
C GLU A 43 -5.72 -8.34 -15.29
N GLU A 44 -5.04 -9.16 -14.49
CA GLU A 44 -5.63 -9.75 -13.28
C GLU A 44 -5.97 -8.69 -12.23
N VAL A 45 -5.06 -7.73 -12.03
CA VAL A 45 -5.31 -6.59 -11.12
C VAL A 45 -6.48 -5.76 -11.63
N GLN A 46 -6.57 -5.50 -12.94
CA GLN A 46 -7.68 -4.75 -13.52
C GLN A 46 -9.01 -5.50 -13.37
N ALA A 47 -9.03 -6.81 -13.62
CA ALA A 47 -10.23 -7.64 -13.45
C ALA A 47 -10.69 -7.65 -11.98
N TRP A 48 -9.74 -7.77 -11.04
CA TRP A 48 -10.01 -7.70 -9.62
C TRP A 48 -10.58 -6.34 -9.20
N LEU A 49 -9.94 -5.23 -9.57
CA LEU A 49 -10.43 -3.88 -9.26
C LEU A 49 -11.80 -3.59 -9.87
N THR A 50 -12.09 -4.14 -11.05
CA THR A 50 -13.39 -3.97 -11.72
C THR A 50 -14.50 -4.76 -11.03
N SER A 51 -14.16 -5.85 -10.33
CA SER A 51 -15.11 -6.67 -9.59
C SER A 51 -15.55 -6.06 -8.25
N TRP A 52 -14.82 -5.07 -7.73
CA TRP A 52 -15.13 -4.42 -6.46
C TRP A 52 -16.51 -3.76 -6.49
N GLY A 53 -17.34 -4.05 -5.48
CA GLY A 53 -18.70 -3.52 -5.38
C GLY A 53 -19.71 -4.20 -6.31
N THR A 54 -19.35 -5.33 -6.92
CA THR A 54 -20.28 -6.22 -7.62
C THR A 54 -20.60 -7.46 -6.78
N ASP A 55 -21.68 -8.18 -7.11
CA ASP A 55 -22.04 -9.42 -6.41
C ASP A 55 -21.00 -10.56 -6.60
N ASN A 56 -20.09 -10.41 -7.57
CA ASN A 56 -19.01 -11.35 -7.87
C ASN A 56 -17.64 -10.69 -7.68
N GLU A 57 -17.39 -10.16 -6.49
CA GLU A 57 -16.07 -9.64 -6.12
C GLU A 57 -15.03 -10.77 -6.20
N LEU A 58 -14.00 -10.56 -7.01
CA LEU A 58 -12.91 -11.51 -7.21
C LEU A 58 -11.90 -11.40 -6.04
N PRO A 59 -11.20 -12.48 -5.70
CA PRO A 59 -10.10 -12.41 -4.73
C PRO A 59 -8.94 -11.59 -5.29
N ALA A 60 -8.13 -11.03 -4.39
CA ALA A 60 -6.90 -10.34 -4.78
C ALA A 60 -5.99 -11.29 -5.56
N PRO A 61 -5.41 -10.86 -6.70
CA PRO A 61 -4.55 -11.71 -7.51
C PRO A 61 -3.27 -12.05 -6.74
N GLU A 62 -2.89 -13.33 -6.77
CA GLU A 62 -1.62 -13.80 -6.21
C GLU A 62 -0.46 -13.47 -7.16
N CYS A 63 0.72 -13.17 -6.62
CA CYS A 63 1.91 -12.96 -7.43
C CYS A 63 2.42 -14.30 -8.00
N HIS A 64 2.66 -14.36 -9.32
CA HIS A 64 3.14 -15.55 -10.05
C HIS A 64 4.32 -15.20 -10.98
N GLU A 65 5.03 -16.20 -11.53
CA GLU A 65 6.22 -16.00 -12.40
C GLU A 65 5.87 -15.48 -13.81
#